data_AF-A0A9D7PZY6-F1
#
_entry.id   AF-A0A9D7PZY6-F1
#
_cell.length_a   1.000
_cell.length_b   1.000
_cell.length_c   1.000
_cell.angle_alpha   90.00
_cell.angle_beta   90.00
_cell.angle_gamma   90.00
#
_symmetry.space_group_name_H-M   'P 1'
#
loop_
_entity.id
_entity.type
_entity.pdbx_description
1 polymer ?
#
loop_
_entity_poly.entity_id
_entity_poly.type
_entity_poly.pdbx_seq_one_letter_code
_entity_poly.pdbx_strand_id
1 'polypeptide(L)'
;MKDKNESVKEWFFYAKEDLKLASLGLESGILPDLLCFHAQQAVEKAIKALLVQFDLDFPKTHNIQILLTQLSLFLEIPEQLLRAEILTDYAVTSRYPGIHEQISQEEYQNCY
;
A
#
# COMPACT_ATOMS: atom_id res chain seq x y z
N MET A 1 -12.48 23.70 -1.82
CA MET A 1 -11.17 23.03 -1.99
C MET A 1 -10.66 22.67 -0.62
N LYS A 2 -10.33 21.40 -0.38
CA LYS A 2 -9.71 20.97 0.86
C LYS A 2 -8.29 21.54 0.93
N ASP A 3 -7.81 21.93 2.11
CA ASP A 3 -6.43 22.39 2.28
C ASP A 3 -5.47 21.24 1.93
N LYS A 4 -4.39 21.54 1.18
CA LYS A 4 -3.39 20.54 0.77
C LYS A 4 -2.81 19.80 1.97
N ASN A 5 -2.45 20.52 3.03
CA ASN A 5 -1.87 19.94 4.24
C ASN A 5 -2.88 19.04 4.95
N GLU A 6 -4.17 19.38 4.89
CA GLU A 6 -5.24 18.55 5.42
C GLU A 6 -5.39 17.25 4.61
N SER A 7 -5.36 17.34 3.28
CA SER A 7 -5.37 16.18 2.39
C SER A 7 -4.17 15.24 2.64
N VAL A 8 -2.95 15.78 2.73
CA VAL A 8 -1.74 14.99 3.02
C VAL A 8 -1.86 14.28 4.38
N LYS A 9 -2.33 14.99 5.41
CA LYS A 9 -2.52 14.42 6.75
C LYS A 9 -3.55 13.29 6.75
N GLU A 10 -4.64 13.43 6.00
CA GLU A 10 -5.65 12.38 5.89
C GLU A 10 -5.10 11.12 5.23
N TRP A 11 -4.41 11.26 4.08
CA TRP A 11 -3.78 10.11 3.41
C TRP A 11 -2.79 9.40 4.33
N PHE A 12 -1.95 10.16 5.02
CA PHE A 12 -0.95 9.61 5.92
C PHE A 12 -1.57 9.00 7.19
N PHE A 13 -2.68 9.55 7.67
CA PHE A 13 -3.46 8.98 8.78
C PHE A 13 -3.97 7.58 8.40
N TYR A 14 -4.65 7.45 7.26
CA TYR A 14 -5.14 6.14 6.81
C TYR A 14 -4.01 5.16 6.53
N ALA A 15 -2.91 5.62 5.92
CA ALA A 15 -1.72 4.78 5.72
C ALA A 15 -1.20 4.16 7.02
N LYS A 16 -1.20 4.95 8.12
CA LYS A 16 -0.80 4.46 9.45
C LYS A 16 -1.79 3.47 10.03
N GLU A 17 -3.09 3.68 9.86
CA GLU A 17 -4.10 2.73 10.32
C GLU A 17 -4.00 1.39 9.58
N ASP A 18 -3.78 1.41 8.27
CA ASP A 18 -3.53 0.19 7.50
C ASP A 18 -2.25 -0.51 7.96
N LEU A 19 -1.16 0.24 8.21
CA LEU A 19 0.07 -0.35 8.72
C LEU A 19 -0.12 -1.03 10.08
N LYS A 20 -0.92 -0.43 10.98
CA LYS A 20 -1.26 -1.06 12.27
C LYS A 20 -2.00 -2.38 12.07
N LEU A 21 -2.95 -2.43 11.15
CA LEU A 21 -3.70 -3.64 10.83
C LEU A 21 -2.79 -4.72 10.21
N ALA A 22 -1.91 -4.34 9.28
CA ALA A 22 -0.93 -5.24 8.69
C ALA A 22 0.06 -5.82 9.71
N SER A 23 0.38 -5.04 10.76
CA SER A 23 1.32 -5.40 11.81
C SER A 23 0.72 -6.25 12.94
N LEU A 24 -0.56 -6.64 12.86
CA LEU A 24 -1.18 -7.52 13.86
C LEU A 24 -0.61 -8.94 13.84
N GLY A 25 0.06 -9.33 12.75
CA GLY A 25 0.76 -10.60 12.64
C GLY A 25 -0.16 -11.82 12.50
N LEU A 26 0.43 -12.97 12.20
CA LEU A 26 -0.30 -14.23 12.04
C LEU A 26 -0.92 -14.73 13.36
N GLU A 27 -0.34 -14.35 14.50
CA GLU A 27 -0.81 -14.65 15.84
C GLU A 27 -2.18 -14.03 16.17
N SER A 28 -2.60 -13.01 15.41
CA SER A 28 -3.92 -12.39 15.54
C SER A 28 -5.08 -13.30 15.10
N GLY A 29 -4.78 -14.39 14.39
CA GLY A 29 -5.78 -15.27 13.79
C GLY A 29 -6.47 -14.67 12.56
N ILE A 30 -6.01 -13.52 12.07
CA ILE A 30 -6.47 -12.89 10.83
C ILE A 30 -5.85 -13.62 9.64
N LEU A 31 -6.60 -13.70 8.54
CA LEU A 31 -6.11 -14.30 7.30
C LEU A 31 -4.90 -13.52 6.74
N PRO A 32 -3.84 -14.20 6.26
CA PRO A 32 -2.71 -13.57 5.59
C PRO A 32 -3.14 -12.63 4.45
N ASP A 33 -4.17 -13.02 3.68
CA ASP A 33 -4.78 -12.20 2.63
C ASP A 33 -5.18 -10.80 3.10
N LEU A 34 -5.79 -10.69 4.29
CA LEU A 34 -6.23 -9.42 4.85
C LEU A 34 -5.05 -8.61 5.39
N LEU A 35 -4.07 -9.28 6.02
CA LEU A 35 -2.87 -8.60 6.50
C LEU A 35 -2.05 -8.02 5.35
N CYS A 36 -1.82 -8.80 4.28
CA CYS A 36 -1.12 -8.34 3.08
C CYS A 36 -1.90 -7.26 2.32
N PHE A 37 -3.23 -7.35 2.27
CA PHE A 37 -4.07 -6.29 1.72
C PHE A 37 -3.86 -4.96 2.46
N HIS A 38 -3.82 -4.98 3.79
CA HIS A 38 -3.54 -3.77 4.55
C HIS A 38 -2.10 -3.29 4.39
N ALA A 39 -1.12 -4.18 4.25
CA ALA A 39 0.26 -3.79 3.94
C ALA A 39 0.33 -3.04 2.59
N GLN A 40 -0.32 -3.56 1.56
CA GLN A 40 -0.44 -2.90 0.26
C GLN A 40 -1.09 -1.51 0.38
N GLN A 41 -2.22 -1.42 1.07
CA GLN A 41 -2.95 -0.16 1.26
C GLN A 41 -2.15 0.88 2.03
N ALA A 42 -1.38 0.45 3.04
CA ALA A 42 -0.49 1.33 3.79
C ALA A 42 0.54 2.01 2.88
N VAL A 43 1.21 1.22 2.04
CA VAL A 43 2.21 1.72 1.09
C VAL A 43 1.57 2.62 0.03
N GLU A 44 0.46 2.19 -0.57
CA GLU A 44 -0.26 2.97 -1.59
C GLU A 44 -0.64 4.36 -1.06
N LYS A 45 -1.24 4.42 0.13
CA LYS A 45 -1.70 5.67 0.73
C LYS A 45 -0.54 6.57 1.16
N ALA A 46 0.58 5.99 1.62
CA ALA A 46 1.78 6.75 1.93
C ALA A 46 2.37 7.40 0.67
N ILE A 47 2.47 6.66 -0.44
CA ILE A 47 2.95 7.20 -1.72
C ILE A 47 1.99 8.29 -2.22
N LYS A 48 0.66 8.07 -2.15
CA LYS A 48 -0.33 9.09 -2.53
C LYS A 48 -0.24 10.34 -1.66
N ALA A 49 0.04 10.21 -0.36
CA ALA A 49 0.31 11.37 0.50
C ALA A 49 1.50 12.19 -0.02
N LEU A 50 2.58 11.54 -0.46
CA LEU A 50 3.73 12.21 -1.06
C LEU A 50 3.38 12.87 -2.41
N LEU A 51 2.64 12.18 -3.27
CA LEU A 51 2.19 12.75 -4.55
C LEU A 51 1.33 14.01 -4.32
N VAL A 52 0.40 13.99 -3.36
CA VAL A 52 -0.36 15.19 -2.95
C VAL A 52 0.58 16.27 -2.40
N GLN A 53 1.58 15.91 -1.59
CA GLN A 53 2.56 16.86 -1.05
C GLN A 53 3.35 17.59 -2.14
N PHE A 54 3.56 16.97 -3.30
CA PHE A 54 4.21 17.59 -4.47
C PHE A 54 3.23 18.18 -5.50
N ASP A 55 1.93 18.27 -5.19
CA ASP A 55 0.88 18.75 -6.10
C ASP A 55 0.80 17.94 -7.40
N LEU A 56 1.01 16.63 -7.30
CA LEU A 56 0.99 15.71 -8.43
C LEU A 56 -0.32 14.94 -8.50
N ASP A 57 -0.97 15.02 -9.66
CA ASP A 57 -2.10 14.15 -9.97
C ASP A 57 -1.62 12.71 -10.18
N PHE A 58 -2.42 11.77 -9.69
CA PHE A 58 -2.17 10.34 -9.82
C PHE A 58 -3.42 9.59 -10.26
N PRO A 59 -3.27 8.51 -11.04
CA PRO A 59 -4.41 7.71 -11.47
C PRO A 59 -5.04 6.99 -10.28
N LYS A 60 -6.34 6.72 -10.39
CA LYS A 60 -7.04 5.82 -9.46
C LYS A 60 -6.64 4.37 -9.74
N THR A 61 -5.44 4.01 -9.29
CA THR A 61 -4.84 2.68 -9.42
C THR A 61 -4.36 2.17 -8.05
N HIS A 62 -4.23 0.85 -7.97
CA HIS A 62 -3.59 0.13 -6.86
C HIS A 62 -2.18 -0.36 -7.20
N ASN A 63 -1.72 -0.09 -8.43
CA ASN A 63 -0.40 -0.48 -8.87
C ASN A 63 0.67 0.44 -8.26
N ILE A 64 1.48 -0.13 -7.36
CA ILE A 64 2.52 0.59 -6.63
C ILE A 64 3.62 1.09 -7.59
N GLN A 65 4.00 0.30 -8.58
CA GLN A 65 5.03 0.67 -9.55
C GLN A 65 4.65 1.92 -10.36
N ILE A 66 3.38 2.03 -10.76
CA ILE A 66 2.86 3.23 -11.45
C ILE A 66 3.00 4.46 -10.55
N LEU A 67 2.63 4.35 -9.27
CA LEU A 67 2.71 5.47 -8.32
C LEU A 67 4.16 5.87 -8.00
N LEU A 68 5.06 4.90 -7.83
CA LEU A 68 6.50 5.14 -7.62
C LEU A 68 7.14 5.80 -8.84
N THR A 69 6.76 5.39 -10.06
CA THR A 69 7.25 6.00 -11.30
C THR A 69 6.85 7.47 -11.41
N GLN A 70 5.65 7.84 -10.96
CA GLN A 70 5.25 9.25 -10.92
C GLN A 70 6.05 10.03 -9.87
N LEU A 71 6.26 9.45 -8.69
CA LEU A 71 7.02 10.09 -7.62
C LEU A 71 8.50 10.25 -7.98
N SER A 72 9.08 9.31 -8.75
CA SER A 72 10.49 9.35 -9.15
C SER A 72 10.86 10.51 -10.05
N LEU A 73 9.86 11.21 -10.62
CA LEU A 73 10.08 12.45 -11.38
C LEU A 73 10.49 13.63 -10.48
N PHE A 74 10.29 13.52 -9.16
CA PHE A 74 10.47 14.61 -8.20
C PHE A 74 11.35 14.23 -7.01
N LEU A 75 11.49 12.94 -6.72
CA LEU A 75 12.32 12.41 -5.65
C LEU A 75 13.16 11.24 -6.16
N GLU A 76 14.37 11.11 -5.64
CA GLU A 76 15.11 9.87 -5.78
C GLU A 76 14.45 8.79 -4.92
N ILE A 77 14.03 7.69 -5.56
CA ILE A 77 13.40 6.56 -4.88
C ILE A 77 14.49 5.53 -4.58
N PRO A 78 14.76 5.22 -3.29
CA PRO A 78 15.67 4.16 -2.92
C PRO A 78 15.27 2.84 -3.60
N GLU A 79 16.24 2.11 -4.15
CA GLU A 79 16.01 0.84 -4.83
C GLU A 79 15.25 -0.17 -3.95
N GLN A 80 15.47 -0.11 -2.63
CA GLN A 80 14.78 -0.95 -1.66
C GLN A 80 13.26 -0.74 -1.68
N LEU A 81 12.79 0.47 -1.97
CA LEU A 81 11.36 0.77 -2.06
C LEU A 81 10.73 0.28 -3.37
N LEU A 82 11.51 0.05 -4.42
CA LEU A 82 11.00 -0.52 -5.68
C LEU A 82 10.47 -1.95 -5.46
N ARG A 83 11.01 -2.66 -4.47
CA ARG A 83 10.51 -3.99 -4.08
C ARG A 83 9.07 -3.98 -3.59
N ALA A 84 8.55 -2.82 -3.17
CA ALA A 84 7.15 -2.68 -2.76
C ALA A 84 6.16 -2.90 -3.93
N GLU A 85 6.64 -2.96 -5.18
CA GLU A 85 5.82 -3.37 -6.34
C GLU A 85 5.09 -4.70 -6.11
N ILE A 86 5.74 -5.67 -5.45
CA ILE A 86 5.16 -7.00 -5.17
C ILE A 86 3.83 -6.90 -4.41
N LEU A 87 3.65 -5.83 -3.64
CA LEU A 87 2.43 -5.62 -2.88
C LEU A 87 1.21 -5.39 -3.77
N THR A 88 1.41 -4.96 -5.01
CA THR A 88 0.33 -4.72 -5.99
C THR A 88 -0.58 -5.94 -6.14
N ASP A 89 -0.01 -7.14 -6.10
CA ASP A 89 -0.77 -8.38 -6.27
C ASP A 89 -1.73 -8.62 -5.10
N TYR A 90 -1.38 -8.14 -3.90
CA TYR A 90 -2.20 -8.26 -2.69
C TYR A 90 -3.35 -7.24 -2.61
N ALA A 91 -3.43 -6.29 -3.55
CA ALA A 91 -4.56 -5.35 -3.64
C ALA A 91 -5.88 -6.01 -4.07
N VAL A 92 -5.82 -7.25 -4.59
CA VAL A 92 -6.95 -7.92 -5.27
C VAL A 92 -7.30 -9.25 -4.64
N THR A 93 -6.32 -9.94 -4.05
CA THR A 93 -6.46 -11.32 -3.53
C THR A 93 -7.57 -11.46 -2.48
N SER A 94 -7.76 -10.46 -1.63
CA SER A 94 -8.80 -10.48 -0.59
C SER A 94 -10.24 -10.28 -1.11
N ARG A 95 -10.44 -9.85 -2.36
CA ARG A 95 -11.74 -9.38 -2.86
C ARG A 95 -12.66 -10.46 -3.41
N TYR A 96 -12.11 -11.60 -3.85
CA TYR A 96 -12.90 -12.67 -4.47
C TYR A 96 -12.51 -14.05 -3.92
N PRO A 97 -13.21 -14.51 -2.86
CA PRO A 97 -13.00 -15.85 -2.32
C PRO A 97 -13.16 -16.92 -3.41
N GLY A 98 -12.15 -17.78 -3.57
CA GLY A 98 -12.17 -18.91 -4.52
C GLY A 98 -11.68 -18.60 -5.94
N ILE A 99 -11.29 -17.35 -6.25
CA ILE A 99 -10.64 -17.00 -7.53
C ILE A 99 -9.11 -17.11 -7.42
N HIS A 100 -8.57 -16.82 -6.22
CA HIS A 100 -7.15 -16.94 -5.92
C HIS A 100 -6.92 -17.99 -4.84
N GLU A 101 -5.77 -18.64 -4.89
CA GLU A 101 -5.28 -19.47 -3.79
C GLU A 101 -5.04 -18.57 -2.57
N GLN A 102 -5.39 -19.07 -1.38
CA GLN A 102 -5.19 -18.30 -0.14
C GLN A 102 -3.70 -18.06 0.08
N ILE A 103 -3.34 -16.86 0.53
CA ILE A 103 -1.96 -16.54 0.85
C ILE A 103 -1.50 -17.45 2.00
N SER A 104 -0.43 -18.20 1.75
CA SER A 104 0.20 -19.05 2.75
C SER A 104 0.96 -18.23 3.80
N GLN A 105 1.28 -18.85 4.94
CA GLN A 105 2.11 -18.20 5.97
C GLN A 105 3.53 -17.87 5.47
N GLU A 106 4.04 -18.61 4.48
CA GLU A 106 5.33 -18.33 3.86
C GLU A 106 5.25 -17.09 2.96
N GLU A 107 4.20 -17.01 2.14
CA GLU A 107 3.96 -15.86 1.26
C GLU A 107 3.66 -14.57 2.03
N TYR A 108 3.09 -14.67 3.23
CA TYR A 108 2.91 -13.53 4.15
C TYR A 108 4.23 -12.77 4.41
N GLN A 109 5.37 -13.47 4.47
CA GLN A 109 6.68 -12.83 4.69
C GLN A 109 7.12 -11.95 3.52
N ASN A 110 6.49 -12.08 2.34
CA ASN A 110 6.79 -11.23 1.20
C ASN A 110 6.01 -9.90 1.23
N CYS A 111 5.01 -9.78 2.10
CA CYS A 111 4.16 -8.60 2.20
C CYS A 111 4.43 -7.72 3.41
N TYR A 112 5.25 -8.18 4.37
CA TYR A 112 5.61 -7.49 5.60
C TYR A 112 7.14 -7.41 5.77
#